data_AF-A0A2V5P300-F1
#
_entry.id   AF-A0A2V5P300-F1
#
_cell.length_a   1.000
_cell.length_b   1.000
_cell.length_c   1.000
_cell.angle_alpha   90.00
_cell.angle_beta   90.00
_cell.angle_gamma   90.00
#
_symmetry.space_group_name_H-M   'P 1'
#
loop_
_entity.id
_entity.type
_entity.pdbx_description
1 polymer ?
#
loop_
_entity_poly.entity_id
_entity_poly.type
_entity_poly.pdbx_seq_one_letter_code
_entity_poly.pdbx_strand_id
1 'polypeptide(L)'
;TFAGELEKLRKTFRAIREIDFFDAPKAHVAESQLDRLESATRSKTPAAPRLQAAKFQGKIWVTRPRPEIDRVACAWLIRSFIDPKATFKFAAQAEAIAGGIPFDYAHGEFSHHGEDCTFETLLARFGIADKALPKIGEMVHDADLEDEKFQRPEGVGLDRILKGWAKRGMPDDEILIRGGNCFDGLYAFLRR
;
A
#
# COMPACT_ATOMS: atom_id res chain seq x y z
N THR A 1 29.89 5.20 5.87
CA THR A 1 29.25 3.94 5.46
C THR A 1 27.89 4.28 4.90
N PHE A 2 27.37 3.49 3.95
CA PHE A 2 26.04 3.74 3.36
C PHE A 2 24.95 3.89 4.45
N ALA A 3 24.97 3.03 5.48
CA ALA A 3 24.07 3.12 6.62
C ALA A 3 24.15 4.45 7.39
N GLY A 4 25.35 4.99 7.58
CA GLY A 4 25.54 6.28 8.26
C GLY A 4 25.16 7.50 7.41
N GLU A 5 25.21 7.39 6.08
CA GLU A 5 24.68 8.42 5.17
C GLU A 5 23.15 8.42 5.15
N LEU A 6 22.56 7.22 5.18
CA LEU A 6 21.11 7.07 5.23
C LEU A 6 20.51 7.61 6.54
N GLU A 7 21.14 7.33 7.68
CA GLU A 7 20.72 7.89 8.97
C GLU A 7 20.77 9.43 8.97
N LYS A 8 21.80 10.02 8.35
CA LYS A 8 21.89 11.47 8.17
C LYS A 8 20.76 12.01 7.29
N LEU A 9 20.48 11.35 6.16
CA LEU A 9 19.38 11.74 5.27
C LEU A 9 18.03 11.69 6.00
N ARG A 10 17.77 10.63 6.79
CA ARG A 10 16.53 10.49 7.56
C ARG A 10 16.39 11.57 8.62
N LYS A 11 17.48 11.90 9.32
CA LYS A 11 17.51 13.00 10.29
C LYS A 11 17.22 14.35 9.63
N THR A 12 17.82 14.61 8.47
CA THR A 12 17.59 15.84 7.70
C THR A 12 16.13 15.93 7.23
N PHE A 13 15.58 14.84 6.70
CA PHE A 13 14.17 14.79 6.29
C PHE A 13 13.21 15.12 7.43
N ARG A 14 13.42 14.52 8.62
CA ARG A 14 12.60 14.83 9.82
C ARG A 14 12.70 16.30 10.22
N ALA A 15 13.90 16.88 10.22
CA ALA A 15 14.09 18.29 10.54
C ALA A 15 13.38 19.22 9.53
N ILE A 16 13.35 18.85 8.24
CA ILE A 16 12.57 19.60 7.23
C ILE A 16 11.07 19.46 7.50
N ARG A 17 10.58 18.26 7.81
CA ARG A 17 9.16 18.02 8.12
C ARG A 17 8.68 18.80 9.34
N GLU A 18 9.51 19.01 10.35
CA GLU A 18 9.16 19.81 11.54
C GLU A 18 8.88 21.29 11.20
N ILE A 19 9.47 21.82 10.14
CA ILE A 19 9.32 23.22 9.70
C ILE A 19 8.49 23.36 8.42
N ASP A 20 7.93 22.26 7.91
CA ASP A 20 7.13 22.23 6.70
C ASP A 20 5.66 22.57 6.99
N PHE A 21 5.40 23.86 7.22
CA PHE A 21 4.06 24.38 7.52
C PHE A 21 3.05 24.22 6.37
N PHE A 22 3.52 23.93 5.16
CA PHE A 22 2.70 23.88 3.95
C PHE A 22 2.50 22.46 3.41
N ASP A 23 3.00 21.44 4.12
CA ASP A 23 2.92 20.03 3.75
C ASP A 23 3.30 19.80 2.29
N ALA A 24 4.57 20.09 1.97
CA ALA A 24 5.07 20.12 0.61
C ALA A 24 4.74 18.80 -0.14
N PRO A 25 4.14 18.83 -1.34
CA PRO A 25 3.68 17.61 -2.02
C PRO A 25 4.76 16.56 -2.29
N LYS A 26 6.03 16.99 -2.36
CA LYS A 26 7.19 16.11 -2.59
C LYS A 26 7.68 15.40 -1.32
N ALA A 27 7.17 15.76 -0.14
CA ALA A 27 7.53 15.11 1.11
C ALA A 27 7.24 13.61 1.07
N HIS A 28 6.09 13.22 0.51
CA HIS A 28 5.71 11.82 0.35
C HIS A 28 6.71 11.04 -0.52
N VAL A 29 7.17 11.63 -1.62
CA VAL A 29 8.15 11.02 -2.54
C VAL A 29 9.52 10.87 -1.86
N ALA A 30 9.95 11.90 -1.12
CA ALA A 30 11.21 11.83 -0.38
C ALA A 30 11.15 10.78 0.74
N GLU A 31 10.01 10.67 1.43
CA GLU A 31 9.78 9.65 2.46
C GLU A 31 9.82 8.24 1.88
N SER A 32 9.12 7.99 0.77
CA SER A 32 9.11 6.68 0.12
C SER A 32 10.48 6.25 -0.40
N GLN A 33 11.27 7.20 -0.94
CA GLN A 33 12.65 6.93 -1.37
C GLN A 33 13.57 6.58 -0.20
N LEU A 34 13.43 7.27 0.94
CA LEU A 34 14.21 6.96 2.14
C LEU A 34 13.84 5.58 2.69
N ASP A 35 12.54 5.25 2.73
CA ASP A 35 12.08 3.92 3.12
C ASP A 35 12.65 2.83 2.20
N ARG A 36 12.70 3.06 0.89
CA ARG A 36 13.31 2.14 -0.09
C ARG A 36 14.81 1.93 0.14
N LEU A 37 15.56 2.99 0.48
CA LEU A 37 16.99 2.87 0.79
C LEU A 37 17.23 2.15 2.12
N GLU A 38 16.39 2.41 3.13
CA GLU A 38 16.45 1.72 4.44
C GLU A 38 16.11 0.25 4.30
N SER A 39 15.17 -0.06 3.44
CA SER A 39 14.75 -1.42 3.20
C SER A 39 15.77 -2.21 2.34
N ALA A 40 16.41 -1.56 1.36
CA ALA A 40 17.48 -2.16 0.56
C ALA A 40 18.76 -2.44 1.37
N THR A 41 19.00 -1.68 2.45
CA THR A 41 20.13 -1.89 3.36
C THR A 41 19.89 -2.90 4.45
N ARG A 42 18.62 -3.15 4.80
CA ARG A 42 18.27 -4.31 5.61
C ARG A 42 18.60 -5.55 4.78
N SER A 43 19.68 -6.23 5.16
CA SER A 43 19.89 -7.65 4.83
C SER A 43 18.54 -8.34 4.87
N LYS A 44 18.16 -9.07 3.80
CA LYS A 44 16.89 -9.82 3.68
C LYS A 44 16.61 -10.48 5.01
N THR A 45 15.81 -9.82 5.83
CA THR A 45 15.48 -10.32 7.15
C THR A 45 14.67 -11.57 6.88
N PRO A 46 14.84 -12.67 7.63
CA PRO A 46 14.02 -13.85 7.44
C PRO A 46 12.57 -13.42 7.34
N ALA A 47 11.88 -13.85 6.27
CA ALA A 47 10.51 -13.42 6.00
C ALA A 47 9.71 -13.52 7.30
N ALA A 48 9.08 -12.41 7.70
CA ALA A 48 8.29 -12.38 8.93
C ALA A 48 7.31 -13.57 8.93
N PRO A 49 7.05 -14.18 10.09
CA PRO A 49 6.21 -15.37 10.14
C PRO A 49 4.84 -15.09 9.50
N ARG A 50 4.36 -16.09 8.75
CA ARG A 50 3.06 -16.00 8.09
C ARG A 50 1.95 -15.85 9.11
N LEU A 51 1.02 -14.96 8.81
CA LEU A 51 -0.18 -14.69 9.58
C LEU A 51 -1.29 -15.64 9.17
N GLN A 52 -2.19 -15.94 10.11
CA GLN A 52 -3.37 -16.76 9.85
C GLN A 52 -4.56 -15.85 9.59
N ALA A 53 -5.11 -15.88 8.37
CA ALA A 53 -6.28 -15.10 7.99
C ALA A 53 -7.47 -15.26 8.95
N ALA A 54 -7.63 -16.45 9.56
CA ALA A 54 -8.66 -16.73 10.56
C ALA A 54 -8.64 -15.78 11.79
N LYS A 55 -7.48 -15.18 12.12
CA LYS A 55 -7.35 -14.21 13.22
C LYS A 55 -7.79 -12.78 12.84
N PHE A 56 -7.98 -12.55 11.56
CA PHE A 56 -8.27 -11.24 10.98
C PHE A 56 -9.73 -11.11 10.51
N GLN A 57 -10.63 -12.01 10.90
CA GLN A 57 -12.02 -11.98 10.48
C GLN A 57 -12.82 -10.87 11.18
N GLY A 58 -13.67 -10.16 10.41
CA GLY A 58 -14.57 -9.12 10.89
C GLY A 58 -13.85 -7.92 11.50
N LYS A 59 -12.67 -7.57 10.98
CA LYS A 59 -11.85 -6.48 11.51
C LYS A 59 -12.18 -5.15 10.84
N ILE A 60 -11.80 -4.08 11.54
CA ILE A 60 -11.77 -2.73 10.98
C ILE A 60 -10.36 -2.51 10.45
N TRP A 61 -10.23 -2.26 9.15
CA TRP A 61 -8.98 -1.93 8.48
C TRP A 61 -8.95 -0.43 8.19
N VAL A 62 -7.79 0.19 8.38
CA VAL A 62 -7.66 1.65 8.36
C VAL A 62 -6.59 2.04 7.37
N THR A 63 -6.87 3.03 6.54
CA THR A 63 -5.89 3.66 5.63
C THR A 63 -6.16 5.15 5.49
N ARG A 64 -5.32 5.86 4.73
CA ARG A 64 -5.45 7.30 4.50
C ARG A 64 -6.61 7.62 3.54
N PRO A 65 -7.29 8.78 3.68
CA PRO A 65 -8.28 9.25 2.72
C PRO A 65 -7.75 9.34 1.28
N ARG A 66 -8.66 9.37 0.30
CA ARG A 66 -8.35 9.38 -1.14
C ARG A 66 -7.45 8.19 -1.53
N PRO A 67 -7.95 6.95 -1.40
CA PRO A 67 -7.14 5.75 -1.67
C PRO A 67 -6.72 5.71 -3.14
N GLU A 68 -5.43 5.50 -3.35
CA GLU A 68 -4.80 5.27 -4.66
C GLU A 68 -4.69 3.77 -4.93
N ILE A 69 -4.08 3.38 -6.06
CA ILE A 69 -4.12 2.00 -6.53
C ILE A 69 -3.70 0.95 -5.50
N ASP A 70 -2.60 1.14 -4.76
CA ASP A 70 -2.15 0.15 -3.76
C ASP A 70 -3.16 0.00 -2.63
N ARG A 71 -3.66 1.11 -2.08
CA ARG A 71 -4.70 1.08 -1.02
C ARG A 71 -6.00 0.43 -1.48
N VAL A 72 -6.44 0.72 -2.71
CA VAL A 72 -7.64 0.10 -3.29
C VAL A 72 -7.42 -1.39 -3.54
N ALA A 73 -6.26 -1.78 -4.09
CA ALA A 73 -5.89 -3.17 -4.32
C ALA A 73 -5.79 -3.96 -3.01
N CYS A 74 -5.18 -3.38 -1.98
CA CYS A 74 -5.09 -3.93 -0.64
C CYS A 74 -6.48 -4.17 -0.04
N ALA A 75 -7.38 -3.18 -0.11
CA ALA A 75 -8.74 -3.34 0.39
C ALA A 75 -9.51 -4.45 -0.35
N TRP A 76 -9.34 -4.54 -1.67
CA TRP A 76 -9.91 -5.64 -2.47
C TRP A 76 -9.31 -7.00 -2.08
N LEU A 77 -8.00 -7.10 -1.92
CA LEU A 77 -7.29 -8.33 -1.51
C LEU A 77 -7.74 -8.77 -0.11
N ILE A 78 -7.81 -7.83 0.83
CA ILE A 78 -8.27 -8.07 2.19
C ILE A 78 -9.67 -8.67 2.14
N ARG A 79 -10.61 -8.02 1.45
CA ARG A 79 -12.01 -8.48 1.41
C ARG A 79 -12.17 -9.82 0.67
N SER A 80 -11.31 -10.13 -0.29
CA SER A 80 -11.47 -11.31 -1.15
C SER A 80 -10.74 -12.55 -0.62
N PHE A 81 -9.62 -12.39 0.10
CA PHE A 81 -8.73 -13.50 0.47
C PHE A 81 -8.39 -13.57 1.96
N ILE A 82 -8.54 -12.48 2.70
CA ILE A 82 -8.09 -12.39 4.10
C ILE A 82 -9.28 -12.32 5.05
N ASP A 83 -10.15 -11.33 4.90
CA ASP A 83 -11.28 -11.02 5.77
C ASP A 83 -12.52 -10.63 4.93
N PRO A 84 -13.38 -11.59 4.56
CA PRO A 84 -14.62 -11.33 3.84
C PRO A 84 -15.61 -10.41 4.55
N LYS A 85 -15.43 -10.17 5.85
CA LYS A 85 -16.27 -9.30 6.67
C LYS A 85 -15.56 -8.00 7.05
N ALA A 86 -14.45 -7.68 6.38
CA ALA A 86 -13.68 -6.47 6.62
C ALA A 86 -14.54 -5.22 6.46
N THR A 87 -14.34 -4.27 7.37
CA THR A 87 -14.85 -2.91 7.27
C THR A 87 -13.67 -1.95 7.12
N PHE A 88 -13.81 -0.93 6.29
CA PHE A 88 -12.74 0.02 6.01
C PHE A 88 -13.07 1.38 6.64
N LYS A 89 -12.06 2.04 7.18
CA LYS A 89 -12.15 3.42 7.67
C LYS A 89 -10.97 4.24 7.17
N PHE A 90 -11.19 5.54 7.05
CA PHE A 90 -10.20 6.47 6.53
C PHE A 90 -9.81 7.49 7.58
N ALA A 91 -8.51 7.62 7.84
CA ALA A 91 -7.98 8.58 8.79
C ALA A 91 -6.58 9.07 8.38
N ALA A 92 -6.25 10.32 8.67
CA ALA A 92 -4.90 10.83 8.41
C ALA A 92 -3.84 10.11 9.26
N GLN A 93 -4.21 9.68 10.47
CA GLN A 93 -3.39 8.93 11.42
C GLN A 93 -4.12 7.65 11.81
N ALA A 94 -3.40 6.53 11.87
CA ALA A 94 -3.97 5.23 12.18
C ALA A 94 -4.62 5.18 13.56
N GLU A 95 -3.99 5.85 14.53
CA GLU A 95 -4.36 5.86 15.95
C GLU A 95 -5.72 6.53 16.20
N ALA A 96 -6.20 7.33 15.26
CA ALA A 96 -7.52 7.95 15.33
C ALA A 96 -8.66 6.94 15.36
N ILE A 97 -8.42 5.71 14.87
CA ILE A 97 -9.39 4.61 14.87
C ILE A 97 -8.93 3.54 15.86
N ALA A 98 -9.45 3.61 17.08
CA ALA A 98 -9.11 2.66 18.13
C ALA A 98 -9.43 1.20 17.71
N GLY A 99 -8.44 0.31 17.84
CA GLY A 99 -8.56 -1.11 17.48
C GLY A 99 -8.62 -1.39 15.97
N GLY A 100 -8.43 -0.36 15.13
CA GLY A 100 -8.28 -0.52 13.69
C GLY A 100 -6.92 -1.11 13.32
N ILE A 101 -6.89 -1.93 12.26
CA ILE A 101 -5.67 -2.51 11.71
C ILE A 101 -5.16 -1.58 10.61
N PRO A 102 -4.04 -0.87 10.80
CA PRO A 102 -3.51 0.03 9.79
C PRO A 102 -2.92 -0.75 8.61
N PHE A 103 -3.15 -0.24 7.41
CA PHE A 103 -2.39 -0.63 6.23
C PHE A 103 -2.06 0.60 5.36
N ASP A 104 -0.92 0.54 4.67
CA ASP A 104 -0.33 1.66 3.91
C ASP A 104 -0.11 2.92 4.79
N TYR A 105 0.41 2.69 6.00
CA TYR A 105 1.01 3.73 6.82
C TYR A 105 2.49 3.40 7.01
N ALA A 106 3.33 4.43 6.90
CA ALA A 106 4.77 4.29 7.06
C ALA A 106 5.13 3.51 8.34
N HIS A 107 6.08 2.59 8.21
CA HIS A 107 6.58 1.73 9.30
C HIS A 107 5.53 0.79 9.93
N GLY A 108 4.33 0.65 9.35
CA GLY A 108 3.29 -0.27 9.80
C GLY A 108 3.59 -1.74 9.48
N GLU A 109 2.87 -2.66 10.15
CA GLU A 109 2.97 -4.10 9.88
C GLU A 109 2.60 -4.44 8.42
N PHE A 110 1.54 -3.79 7.92
CA PHE A 110 1.08 -3.84 6.53
C PHE A 110 1.42 -2.52 5.86
N SER A 111 2.67 -2.36 5.48
CA SER A 111 3.22 -1.19 4.80
C SER A 111 4.13 -1.68 3.68
N HIS A 112 4.78 -0.76 2.98
CA HIS A 112 5.91 -1.09 2.14
C HIS A 112 7.03 -1.72 2.98
N HIS A 113 7.59 -2.84 2.51
CA HIS A 113 8.74 -3.51 3.12
C HIS A 113 9.70 -3.94 2.03
N GLY A 114 10.95 -3.52 2.10
CA GLY A 114 11.89 -3.82 1.02
C GLY A 114 11.55 -2.99 -0.22
N GLU A 115 11.54 -3.66 -1.36
CA GLU A 115 11.01 -3.12 -2.59
C GLU A 115 9.51 -3.38 -2.74
N ASP A 116 8.89 -4.13 -1.84
CA ASP A 116 7.51 -4.57 -1.99
C ASP A 116 6.53 -3.45 -1.61
N CYS A 117 5.51 -3.21 -2.43
CA CYS A 117 4.36 -2.37 -2.06
C CYS A 117 3.51 -3.04 -0.95
N THR A 118 2.50 -2.34 -0.44
CA THR A 118 1.66 -2.91 0.64
C THR A 118 0.89 -4.15 0.15
N PHE A 119 0.45 -4.16 -1.10
CA PHE A 119 -0.23 -5.33 -1.68
C PHE A 119 0.66 -6.58 -1.70
N GLU A 120 1.90 -6.45 -2.17
CA GLU A 120 2.89 -7.53 -2.18
C GLU A 120 3.24 -7.99 -0.76
N THR A 121 3.37 -7.05 0.17
CA THR A 121 3.54 -7.35 1.59
C THR A 121 2.38 -8.19 2.13
N LEU A 122 1.13 -7.84 1.84
CA LEU A 122 -0.04 -8.61 2.28
C LEU A 122 -0.03 -10.04 1.73
N LEU A 123 0.29 -10.22 0.44
CA LEU A 123 0.43 -11.54 -0.17
C LEU A 123 1.45 -12.39 0.58
N ALA A 124 2.63 -11.82 0.86
CA ALA A 124 3.71 -12.49 1.56
C ALA A 124 3.33 -12.84 3.01
N ARG A 125 2.78 -11.87 3.75
CA ARG A 125 2.41 -12.03 5.17
C ARG A 125 1.29 -13.03 5.38
N PHE A 126 0.29 -13.10 4.49
CA PHE A 126 -0.79 -14.08 4.60
C PHE A 126 -0.52 -15.39 3.83
N GLY A 127 0.61 -15.48 3.12
CA GLY A 127 1.00 -16.69 2.39
C GLY A 127 0.01 -17.10 1.32
N ILE A 128 -0.59 -16.12 0.63
CA ILE A 128 -1.63 -16.36 -0.37
C ILE A 128 -0.98 -16.91 -1.64
N ALA A 129 -1.28 -18.17 -1.96
CA ALA A 129 -0.74 -18.87 -3.12
C ALA A 129 -1.76 -18.90 -4.27
N ASP A 130 -1.81 -17.82 -5.05
CA ASP A 130 -2.61 -17.72 -6.27
C ASP A 130 -1.71 -17.26 -7.44
N LYS A 131 -1.96 -17.75 -8.65
CA LYS A 131 -1.10 -17.49 -9.82
C LYS A 131 -1.38 -16.14 -10.51
N ALA A 132 -2.58 -15.58 -10.33
CA ALA A 132 -2.97 -14.30 -10.90
C ALA A 132 -2.57 -13.14 -10.00
N LEU A 133 -2.60 -13.32 -8.67
CA LEU A 133 -2.29 -12.25 -7.71
C LEU A 133 -0.88 -11.64 -7.86
N PRO A 134 0.21 -12.40 -8.12
CA PRO A 134 1.52 -11.81 -8.37
C PRO A 134 1.53 -10.86 -9.56
N LYS A 135 0.79 -11.17 -10.64
CA LYS A 135 0.67 -10.29 -11.82
C LYS A 135 -0.06 -9.00 -11.48
N ILE A 136 -1.09 -9.07 -10.62
CA ILE A 136 -1.75 -7.87 -10.09
C ILE A 136 -0.78 -7.08 -9.22
N GLY A 137 0.03 -7.75 -8.40
CA GLY A 137 1.07 -7.13 -7.58
C GLY A 137 2.06 -6.32 -8.41
N GLU A 138 2.55 -6.86 -9.53
CA GLU A 138 3.42 -6.13 -10.46
C GLU A 138 2.76 -4.87 -11.02
N MET A 139 1.46 -4.93 -11.37
CA MET A 139 0.72 -3.78 -11.90
C MET A 139 0.52 -2.70 -10.83
N VAL A 140 0.22 -3.11 -9.59
CA VAL A 140 0.08 -2.21 -8.45
C VAL A 140 1.43 -1.57 -8.12
N HIS A 141 2.50 -2.36 -8.07
CA HIS A 141 3.86 -1.90 -7.78
C HIS A 141 4.31 -0.81 -8.74
N ASP A 142 4.23 -1.05 -10.06
CA ASP A 142 4.64 -0.07 -11.05
C ASP A 142 3.87 1.24 -10.95
N ALA A 143 2.58 1.15 -10.62
CA ALA A 143 1.71 2.32 -10.53
C ALA A 143 1.86 3.10 -9.21
N ASP A 144 2.25 2.41 -8.13
CA ASP A 144 2.36 2.99 -6.79
C ASP A 144 3.79 3.49 -6.48
N LEU A 145 4.82 2.71 -6.86
CA LEU A 145 6.22 3.11 -6.68
C LEU A 145 6.74 3.99 -7.83
N GLU A 146 6.03 4.03 -8.96
CA GLU A 146 6.40 4.80 -10.16
C GLU A 146 7.84 4.52 -10.65
N ASP A 147 8.32 3.28 -10.51
CA ASP A 147 9.69 2.89 -10.87
C ASP A 147 9.82 2.08 -12.17
N GLU A 148 8.68 1.79 -12.80
CA GLU A 148 8.55 1.07 -14.08
C GLU A 148 9.27 -0.29 -14.12
N LYS A 149 9.47 -0.93 -12.97
CA LYS A 149 10.22 -2.18 -12.85
C LYS A 149 9.66 -3.33 -13.69
N PHE A 150 8.33 -3.44 -13.79
CA PHE A 150 7.65 -4.55 -14.46
C PHE A 150 7.03 -4.16 -15.81
N GLN A 151 7.05 -2.87 -16.18
CA GLN A 151 6.51 -2.32 -17.41
C GLN A 151 5.01 -2.69 -17.62
N ARG A 152 4.18 -2.45 -16.60
CA ARG A 152 2.74 -2.74 -16.54
C ARG A 152 1.88 -1.47 -16.72
N PRO A 153 1.69 -0.96 -17.96
CA PRO A 153 0.96 0.30 -18.20
C PRO A 153 -0.52 0.24 -17.77
N GLU A 154 -1.12 -0.96 -17.72
CA GLU A 154 -2.49 -1.18 -17.26
C GLU A 154 -2.70 -0.74 -15.80
N GLY A 155 -1.71 -0.94 -14.92
CA GLY A 155 -1.76 -0.49 -13.53
C GLY A 155 -1.82 1.04 -13.45
N VAL A 156 -0.95 1.71 -14.20
CA VAL A 156 -0.91 3.18 -14.26
C VAL A 156 -2.23 3.75 -14.82
N GLY A 157 -2.82 3.08 -15.82
CA GLY A 157 -4.13 3.45 -16.35
C GLY A 157 -5.24 3.38 -15.29
N LEU A 158 -5.27 2.30 -14.51
CA LEU A 158 -6.23 2.13 -13.42
C LEU A 158 -6.02 3.18 -12.32
N ASP A 159 -4.78 3.42 -11.91
CA ASP A 159 -4.44 4.43 -10.89
C ASP A 159 -4.91 5.83 -11.30
N ARG A 160 -4.72 6.22 -12.57
CA ARG A 160 -5.22 7.50 -13.11
C ARG A 160 -6.74 7.63 -12.99
N ILE A 161 -7.48 6.54 -13.17
CA ILE A 161 -8.94 6.52 -12.99
C ILE A 161 -9.29 6.74 -11.52
N LEU A 162 -8.64 6.02 -10.59
CA LEU A 162 -8.86 6.13 -9.14
C LEU A 162 -8.55 7.54 -8.63
N LYS A 163 -7.38 8.08 -8.97
CA LYS A 163 -6.98 9.47 -8.68
C LYS A 163 -7.97 10.47 -9.29
N GLY A 164 -8.47 10.19 -10.50
CA GLY A 164 -9.49 11.00 -11.17
C GLY A 164 -10.82 11.04 -10.40
N TRP A 165 -11.29 9.92 -9.87
CA TRP A 165 -12.48 9.86 -9.02
C TRP A 165 -12.30 10.64 -7.71
N ALA A 166 -11.16 10.48 -7.04
CA ALA A 166 -10.84 11.26 -5.84
C ALA A 166 -10.81 12.76 -6.14
N LYS A 167 -10.19 13.19 -7.25
CA LYS A 167 -10.17 14.61 -7.68
C LYS A 167 -11.57 15.17 -7.97
N ARG A 168 -12.53 14.33 -8.35
CA ARG A 168 -13.93 14.71 -8.56
C ARG A 168 -14.76 14.71 -7.28
N GLY A 169 -14.15 14.46 -6.12
CA GLY A 169 -14.84 14.44 -4.82
C GLY A 169 -15.68 13.19 -4.58
N MET A 170 -15.38 12.07 -5.27
CA MET A 170 -16.03 10.80 -4.99
C MET A 170 -15.67 10.35 -3.55
N PRO A 171 -16.65 9.88 -2.75
CA PRO A 171 -16.38 9.34 -1.41
C PRO A 171 -15.40 8.17 -1.44
N ASP A 172 -14.53 8.07 -0.44
CA ASP A 172 -13.48 7.06 -0.38
C ASP A 172 -14.02 5.62 -0.40
N ASP A 173 -15.11 5.35 0.31
CA ASP A 173 -15.81 4.06 0.29
C ASP A 173 -16.28 3.68 -1.13
N GLU A 174 -16.76 4.67 -1.89
CA GLU A 174 -17.22 4.45 -3.26
C GLU A 174 -16.05 4.17 -4.21
N ILE A 175 -14.89 4.81 -3.99
CA ILE A 175 -13.66 4.51 -4.72
C ILE A 175 -13.22 3.07 -4.45
N LEU A 176 -13.24 2.61 -3.19
CA LEU A 176 -12.92 1.20 -2.86
C LEU A 176 -13.88 0.22 -3.53
N ILE A 177 -15.19 0.52 -3.55
CA ILE A 177 -16.19 -0.35 -4.18
C ILE A 177 -15.97 -0.43 -5.69
N ARG A 178 -15.89 0.72 -6.38
CA ARG A 178 -15.73 0.76 -7.84
C ARG A 178 -14.37 0.22 -8.28
N GLY A 179 -13.30 0.60 -7.59
CA GLY A 179 -11.96 0.10 -7.84
C GLY A 179 -11.85 -1.41 -7.57
N GLY A 180 -12.50 -1.90 -6.51
CA GLY A 180 -12.61 -3.34 -6.24
C GLY A 180 -13.23 -4.11 -7.40
N ASN A 181 -14.30 -3.59 -8.02
CA ASN A 181 -14.90 -4.20 -9.21
C ASN A 181 -13.93 -4.24 -10.41
N CYS A 182 -13.06 -3.24 -10.56
CA CYS A 182 -12.00 -3.27 -11.57
C CYS A 182 -11.01 -4.40 -11.31
N PHE A 183 -10.59 -4.58 -10.04
CA PHE A 183 -9.72 -5.68 -9.65
C PHE A 183 -10.39 -7.06 -9.79
N ASP A 184 -11.68 -7.18 -9.51
CA ASP A 184 -12.44 -8.41 -9.79
C ASP A 184 -12.40 -8.77 -11.27
N GLY A 185 -12.61 -7.80 -12.16
CA GLY A 185 -12.51 -7.98 -13.61
C GLY A 185 -11.10 -8.39 -14.07
N LEU A 186 -10.08 -7.69 -13.57
CA LEU A 186 -8.68 -7.97 -13.86
C LEU A 186 -8.27 -9.37 -13.38
N TYR A 187 -8.66 -9.73 -12.16
CA TYR A 187 -8.41 -11.04 -11.58
C TYR A 187 -9.09 -12.16 -12.38
N ALA A 188 -10.36 -11.98 -12.74
CA ALA A 188 -11.09 -12.94 -13.57
C ALA A 188 -10.45 -13.12 -14.97
N PHE A 189 -9.87 -12.07 -15.54
CA PHE A 189 -9.13 -12.14 -16.80
C PHE A 189 -7.81 -12.93 -16.63
N LEU A 190 -7.04 -12.65 -15.58
CA LEU A 190 -5.71 -13.24 -15.35
C LEU A 190 -5.71 -14.69 -14.87
N ARG A 191 -6.84 -15.16 -14.33
CA ARG A 191 -7.03 -16.56 -13.89
C ARG A 191 -7.24 -17.56 -15.02
N ARG A 192 -7.45 -17.08 -16.25
CA ARG A 192 -7.64 -17.92 -17.43
C ARG A 192 -6.35 -18.60 -17.87
#